data_AF-X0J0C0-F1
#
_entry.id   AF-X0J0C0-F1
#
_cell.length_a   1.000
_cell.length_b   1.000
_cell.length_c   1.000
_cell.angle_alpha   90.00
_cell.angle_beta   90.00
_cell.angle_gamma   90.00
#
_symmetry.space_group_name_H-M   'P 1'
#
loop_
_entity.id
_entity.type
_entity.pdbx_description
1 polymer ?
#
loop_
_entity_poly.entity_id
_entity_poly.type
_entity_poly.pdbx_seq_one_letter_code
_entity_poly.pdbx_strand_id
1 'polypeptide(L)'
;MSQLRKLYEGTRLQCETLTADLNSIRSANNYVFIIMDGNGLIFDNRFIKQGREGGKQAAQALLLAVARLCPSLPSSFEIFCDVLVNIAEMGRALLNDGSIDDPSLFHEFAIGFTEAKSSFNFIDIGLGKGTLVRKIQETAMWHLGCYNCRHVMLGVGHSAQYAPFLRRVNEAGDARMCVSILLGEPIVREIEACGNTVYALDGDIFRTTKLVDKTLIEKPSVQHTEATKPQSSPVARAATQAVLTPATSTSSMSPPQTSWAKITKSASPPPKLTMPLPPKQDKTKPASKTPPQPAWSPGPRGRDPPITVGIPAMEDIKRREDTDKLCNNHFLRGPCTRIGACTFNHTFKPSKEQLKALAMLARQNPCINGQDCDVNDCIYGHNCPNVTNGVCTRSHCRFKVDGHPPNTKFTNSKIHEN
;
A
#
# COMPACT_ATOMS: atom_id res chain seq x y z
N MET A 1 -36.91 -62.97 -6.20
CA MET A 1 -37.87 -61.94 -5.74
C MET A 1 -37.60 -61.44 -4.31
N SER A 2 -37.74 -62.27 -3.25
CA SER A 2 -37.61 -61.82 -1.84
C SER A 2 -36.30 -61.05 -1.53
N GLN A 3 -35.13 -61.61 -1.83
CA GLN A 3 -33.84 -60.93 -1.60
C GLN A 3 -33.69 -59.62 -2.36
N LEU A 4 -34.18 -59.55 -3.61
CA LEU A 4 -34.10 -58.35 -4.44
C LEU A 4 -34.95 -57.20 -3.88
N ARG A 5 -36.13 -57.52 -3.33
CA ARG A 5 -36.98 -56.55 -2.63
C ARG A 5 -36.31 -56.02 -1.36
N LYS A 6 -35.73 -56.90 -0.53
CA LYS A 6 -34.98 -56.49 0.68
C LYS A 6 -33.78 -55.60 0.35
N LEU A 7 -33.05 -55.91 -0.73
CA LEU A 7 -31.92 -55.08 -1.20
C LEU A 7 -32.41 -53.68 -1.62
N TYR A 8 -33.47 -53.62 -2.44
CA TYR A 8 -34.08 -52.36 -2.87
C TYR A 8 -34.59 -51.51 -1.70
N GLU A 9 -35.30 -52.11 -0.74
CA GLU A 9 -35.80 -51.43 0.46
C GLU A 9 -34.65 -50.89 1.33
N GLY A 10 -33.57 -51.65 1.48
CA GLY A 10 -32.36 -51.22 2.18
C GLY A 10 -31.65 -50.05 1.50
N THR A 11 -31.43 -50.13 0.17
CA THR A 11 -30.84 -49.04 -0.61
C THR A 11 -31.72 -47.78 -0.58
N ARG A 12 -33.06 -47.93 -0.70
CA ARG A 12 -34.00 -46.81 -0.61
C ARG A 12 -33.89 -46.09 0.73
N LEU A 13 -33.93 -46.84 1.84
CA LEU A 13 -33.79 -46.27 3.18
C LEU A 13 -32.43 -45.58 3.37
N GLN A 14 -31.35 -46.16 2.85
CA GLN A 14 -30.02 -45.55 2.88
C GLN A 14 -29.97 -44.23 2.09
N CYS A 15 -30.61 -44.16 0.92
CA CYS A 15 -30.74 -42.92 0.15
C CYS A 15 -31.61 -41.87 0.86
N GLU A 16 -32.71 -42.28 1.51
CA GLU A 16 -33.57 -41.40 2.31
C GLU A 16 -32.79 -40.79 3.49
N THR A 17 -32.05 -41.60 4.26
CA THR A 17 -31.16 -41.13 5.35
C THR A 17 -30.07 -40.20 4.84
N LEU A 18 -29.33 -40.59 3.79
CA LEU A 18 -28.28 -39.72 3.21
C LEU A 18 -28.83 -38.38 2.70
N THR A 19 -30.07 -38.37 2.18
CA THR A 19 -30.73 -37.13 1.73
C THR A 19 -31.11 -36.26 2.93
N ALA A 20 -31.60 -36.85 4.02
CA ALA A 20 -31.89 -36.13 5.26
C ALA A 20 -30.61 -35.54 5.88
N ASP A 21 -29.53 -36.33 5.96
CA ASP A 21 -28.22 -35.89 6.46
C ASP A 21 -27.64 -34.75 5.60
N LEU A 22 -27.68 -34.86 4.27
CA LEU A 22 -27.25 -33.79 3.37
C LEU A 22 -28.08 -32.51 3.54
N ASN A 23 -29.40 -32.62 3.75
CA ASN A 23 -30.24 -31.45 4.01
C ASN A 23 -29.97 -30.83 5.39
N SER A 24 -29.66 -31.65 6.40
CA SER A 24 -29.22 -31.20 7.73
C SER A 24 -27.89 -30.45 7.64
N ILE A 25 -26.87 -31.02 6.99
CA ILE A 25 -25.56 -30.38 6.77
C ILE A 25 -25.70 -29.08 5.97
N ARG A 26 -26.57 -29.05 4.95
CA ARG A 26 -26.87 -27.86 4.15
C ARG A 26 -27.67 -26.79 4.89
N SER A 27 -28.29 -27.09 6.04
CA SER A 27 -29.06 -26.14 6.87
C SER A 27 -28.39 -25.82 8.21
N ALA A 28 -27.31 -26.51 8.58
CA ALA A 28 -26.42 -26.11 9.66
C ALA A 28 -25.57 -24.90 9.28
N ASN A 29 -25.06 -24.16 10.28
CA ASN A 29 -24.09 -23.08 10.12
C ASN A 29 -24.45 -22.03 9.04
N ASN A 30 -25.74 -21.68 8.92
CA ASN A 30 -26.17 -20.62 8.00
C ASN A 30 -25.49 -19.30 8.35
N TYR A 31 -25.14 -18.50 7.36
CA TYR A 31 -24.65 -17.15 7.63
C TYR A 31 -24.98 -16.13 6.55
N VAL A 32 -24.99 -14.86 6.97
CA VAL A 32 -24.97 -13.69 6.09
C VAL A 32 -23.53 -13.16 6.07
N PHE A 33 -23.04 -12.81 4.88
CA PHE A 33 -21.72 -12.19 4.73
C PHE A 33 -21.88 -10.73 4.28
N ILE A 34 -21.34 -9.81 5.06
CA ILE A 34 -21.27 -8.38 4.74
C ILE A 34 -19.83 -8.09 4.34
N ILE A 35 -19.62 -7.44 3.20
CA ILE A 35 -18.30 -6.95 2.80
C ILE A 35 -18.39 -5.54 2.23
N MET A 36 -17.58 -4.63 2.78
CA MET A 36 -17.73 -3.20 2.54
C MET A 36 -16.41 -2.58 2.07
N ASP A 37 -16.52 -1.70 1.07
CA ASP A 37 -15.46 -0.78 0.68
C ASP A 37 -15.54 0.43 1.62
N GLY A 38 -14.78 0.36 2.71
CA GLY A 38 -14.72 1.37 3.75
C GLY A 38 -14.06 2.68 3.32
N ASN A 39 -13.54 2.78 2.09
CA ASN A 39 -13.06 4.06 1.55
C ASN A 39 -14.22 4.96 1.08
N GLY A 40 -15.43 4.42 0.89
CA GLY A 40 -16.61 5.20 0.48
C GLY A 40 -17.97 4.74 1.02
N LEU A 41 -18.05 3.62 1.75
CA LEU A 41 -19.15 3.40 2.71
C LEU A 41 -18.61 3.70 4.12
N ILE A 42 -18.77 4.95 4.53
CA ILE A 42 -18.15 5.51 5.73
C ILE A 42 -19.16 5.51 6.88
N PHE A 43 -18.75 5.03 8.06
CA PHE A 43 -19.58 5.07 9.27
C PHE A 43 -19.87 6.51 9.71
N ASP A 44 -21.02 6.71 10.36
CA ASP A 44 -21.40 8.04 10.82
C ASP A 44 -20.43 8.62 11.86
N ASN A 45 -20.24 9.95 11.79
CA ASN A 45 -19.29 10.70 12.60
C ASN A 45 -19.55 10.55 14.11
N ARG A 46 -20.79 10.33 14.55
CA ARG A 46 -21.13 10.12 15.97
C ARG A 46 -20.45 8.87 16.53
N PHE A 47 -20.24 7.84 15.70
CA PHE A 47 -19.48 6.66 16.09
C PHE A 47 -17.97 6.91 15.99
N ILE A 48 -17.49 7.41 14.85
CA ILE A 48 -16.05 7.59 14.63
C ILE A 48 -15.41 8.51 15.69
N LYS A 49 -16.08 9.60 16.08
CA LYS A 49 -15.58 10.53 17.12
C LYS A 49 -15.44 9.92 18.52
N GLN A 50 -16.11 8.80 18.81
CA GLN A 50 -15.99 8.08 20.08
C GLN A 50 -14.84 7.04 20.07
N GLY A 51 -14.03 7.00 19.02
CA GLY A 51 -12.90 6.08 18.89
C GLY A 51 -13.33 4.63 19.12
N ARG A 52 -12.59 3.93 19.99
CA ARG A 52 -12.80 2.50 20.30
C ARG A 52 -14.21 2.16 20.75
N GLU A 53 -14.86 2.98 21.58
CA GLU A 53 -16.20 2.65 22.08
C GLU A 53 -17.26 2.87 20.99
N GLY A 54 -17.08 3.90 20.16
CA GLY A 54 -17.91 4.10 18.97
C GLY A 54 -17.79 2.97 17.95
N GLY A 55 -16.61 2.37 17.81
CA GLY A 55 -16.40 1.16 16.99
C GLY A 55 -17.31 0.01 17.42
N LYS A 56 -17.38 -0.25 18.72
CA LYS A 56 -18.25 -1.31 19.29
C LYS A 56 -19.73 -0.99 19.08
N GLN A 57 -20.13 0.25 19.34
CA GLN A 57 -21.51 0.71 19.12
C GLN A 57 -21.93 0.57 17.65
N ALA A 58 -21.05 0.94 16.70
CA ALA A 58 -21.32 0.81 15.26
C ALA A 58 -21.46 -0.66 14.81
N ALA A 59 -20.58 -1.55 15.30
CA ALA A 59 -20.68 -2.98 15.03
C ALA A 59 -22.00 -3.58 15.55
N GLN A 60 -22.38 -3.23 16.79
CA GLN A 60 -23.64 -3.67 17.39
C GLN A 60 -24.87 -3.11 16.66
N ALA A 61 -24.84 -1.85 16.24
CA ALA A 61 -25.90 -1.24 15.46
C ALA A 61 -26.07 -1.92 14.09
N LEU A 62 -24.95 -2.20 13.40
CA LEU A 62 -24.93 -2.92 12.12
C LEU A 62 -25.49 -4.35 12.26
N LEU A 63 -25.10 -5.07 13.31
CA LEU A 63 -25.62 -6.40 13.63
C LEU A 63 -27.15 -6.38 13.81
N LEU A 64 -27.66 -5.43 14.62
CA LEU A 64 -29.10 -5.29 14.91
C LEU A 64 -29.91 -4.77 13.71
N ALA A 65 -29.32 -3.97 12.82
CA ALA A 65 -29.96 -3.53 11.59
C ALA A 65 -30.08 -4.68 10.58
N VAL A 66 -28.99 -5.41 10.32
CA VAL A 66 -28.98 -6.53 9.36
C VAL A 66 -29.84 -7.70 9.84
N ALA A 67 -29.83 -8.03 11.13
CA ALA A 67 -30.70 -9.08 11.68
C ALA A 67 -32.20 -8.82 11.41
N ARG A 68 -32.63 -7.55 11.37
CA ARG A 68 -34.03 -7.16 11.06
C ARG A 68 -34.38 -7.20 9.58
N LEU A 69 -33.39 -7.11 8.69
CA LEU A 69 -33.59 -7.22 7.23
C LEU A 69 -33.71 -8.66 6.72
N CYS A 70 -33.37 -9.64 7.56
CA CYS A 70 -33.32 -11.06 7.20
C CYS A 70 -34.38 -11.95 7.91
N PRO A 71 -35.66 -11.55 8.03
CA PRO A 71 -36.67 -12.34 8.76
C PRO A 71 -37.05 -13.67 8.07
N SER A 72 -36.68 -13.83 6.80
CA SER A 72 -36.88 -15.04 5.99
C SER A 72 -35.75 -16.06 6.11
N LEU A 73 -34.65 -15.74 6.82
CA LEU A 73 -33.57 -16.69 7.06
C LEU A 73 -33.92 -17.67 8.19
N PRO A 74 -33.31 -18.88 8.21
CA PRO A 74 -33.51 -19.83 9.31
C PRO A 74 -33.18 -19.21 10.67
N SER A 75 -33.91 -19.58 11.72
CA SER A 75 -33.85 -18.96 13.06
C SER A 75 -32.45 -18.93 13.70
N SER A 76 -31.52 -19.76 13.22
CA SER A 76 -30.10 -19.74 13.58
C SER A 76 -29.25 -19.44 12.34
N PHE A 77 -28.73 -18.22 12.29
CA PHE A 77 -27.68 -17.80 11.37
C PHE A 77 -26.68 -16.88 12.07
N GLU A 78 -25.44 -16.88 11.60
CA GLU A 78 -24.40 -15.94 12.04
C GLU A 78 -24.25 -14.79 11.02
N ILE A 79 -23.80 -13.63 11.47
CA ILE A 79 -23.49 -12.48 10.61
C ILE A 79 -21.97 -12.28 10.65
N PHE A 80 -21.34 -12.36 9.49
CA PHE A 80 -19.93 -12.02 9.28
C PHE A 80 -19.84 -10.66 8.59
N CYS A 81 -18.88 -9.82 8.99
CA CYS A 81 -18.70 -8.48 8.44
C CYS A 81 -17.23 -8.12 8.25
N ASP A 82 -16.80 -7.98 7.00
CA ASP A 82 -15.46 -7.51 6.64
C ASP A 82 -15.53 -6.07 6.10
N VAL A 83 -14.94 -5.11 6.81
CA VAL A 83 -14.73 -3.74 6.33
C VAL A 83 -13.31 -3.63 5.79
N LEU A 84 -13.15 -3.38 4.50
CA LEU A 84 -11.84 -3.22 3.87
C LEU A 84 -11.59 -1.75 3.57
N VAL A 85 -10.49 -1.22 4.09
CA VAL A 85 -10.19 0.23 4.05
C VAL A 85 -8.68 0.43 4.03
N ASN A 86 -8.21 1.60 3.60
CA ASN A 86 -6.87 2.06 3.97
C ASN A 86 -6.98 2.93 5.22
N ILE A 87 -6.62 2.41 6.40
CA ILE A 87 -6.85 3.10 7.68
C ILE A 87 -6.11 4.45 7.72
N ALA A 88 -4.88 4.50 7.21
CA ALA A 88 -4.05 5.70 7.21
C ALA A 88 -4.53 6.78 6.22
N GLU A 89 -5.07 6.40 5.06
CA GLU A 89 -5.69 7.36 4.12
C GLU A 89 -7.05 7.85 4.64
N MET A 90 -7.90 6.96 5.15
CA MET A 90 -9.23 7.34 5.66
C MET A 90 -9.13 8.22 6.91
N GLY A 91 -8.24 7.92 7.86
CA GLY A 91 -8.01 8.79 9.03
C GLY A 91 -7.57 10.21 8.66
N ARG A 92 -6.75 10.37 7.61
CA ARG A 92 -6.38 11.69 7.08
C ARG A 92 -7.53 12.37 6.32
N ALA A 93 -8.32 11.63 5.55
CA ALA A 93 -9.48 12.18 4.84
C ALA A 93 -10.55 12.69 5.82
N LEU A 94 -10.78 11.97 6.92
CA LEU A 94 -11.69 12.38 8.01
C LEU A 94 -11.19 13.62 8.75
N LEU A 95 -9.87 13.76 8.95
CA LEU A 95 -9.24 14.95 9.51
C LEU A 95 -9.41 16.16 8.57
N ASN A 96 -9.10 16.01 7.28
CA ASN A 96 -9.22 17.08 6.28
C ASN A 96 -10.68 17.53 6.06
N ASP A 97 -11.66 16.65 6.27
CA ASP A 97 -13.10 16.98 6.29
C ASP A 97 -13.54 17.66 7.60
N GLY A 98 -12.67 17.79 8.61
CA GLY A 98 -13.03 18.28 9.95
C GLY A 98 -14.05 17.37 10.66
N SER A 99 -14.06 16.08 10.32
CA SER A 99 -14.95 15.07 10.89
C SER A 99 -14.36 14.37 12.11
N ILE A 100 -13.04 14.41 12.28
CA ILE A 100 -12.31 14.07 13.51
C ILE A 100 -11.17 15.08 13.70
N ASP A 101 -10.78 15.29 14.94
CA ASP A 101 -9.70 16.22 15.30
C ASP A 101 -8.32 15.52 15.38
N ASP A 102 -8.32 14.18 15.47
CA ASP A 102 -7.12 13.32 15.51
C ASP A 102 -7.36 12.05 14.64
N PRO A 103 -6.50 11.76 13.65
CA PRO A 103 -6.55 10.51 12.88
C PRO A 103 -6.50 9.22 13.72
N SER A 104 -5.94 9.27 14.94
CA SER A 104 -5.89 8.12 15.84
C SER A 104 -7.29 7.59 16.19
N LEU A 105 -8.30 8.46 16.27
CA LEU A 105 -9.69 8.09 16.57
C LEU A 105 -10.25 7.08 15.55
N PHE A 106 -9.90 7.21 14.26
CA PHE A 106 -10.35 6.25 13.24
C PHE A 106 -9.67 4.88 13.39
N HIS A 107 -8.40 4.86 13.79
CA HIS A 107 -7.69 3.62 14.11
C HIS A 107 -8.23 2.95 15.37
N GLU A 108 -8.54 3.72 16.42
CA GLU A 108 -9.21 3.20 17.61
C GLU A 108 -10.61 2.65 17.30
N PHE A 109 -11.39 3.37 16.49
CA PHE A 109 -12.69 2.94 15.98
C PHE A 109 -12.60 1.59 15.25
N ALA A 110 -11.61 1.43 14.36
CA ALA A 110 -11.36 0.18 13.64
C ALA A 110 -11.07 -1.01 14.59
N ILE A 111 -10.27 -0.77 15.65
CA ILE A 111 -10.02 -1.79 16.67
C ILE A 111 -11.31 -2.11 17.44
N GLY A 112 -12.04 -1.09 17.89
CA GLY A 112 -13.29 -1.26 18.64
C GLY A 112 -14.36 -2.03 17.87
N PHE A 113 -14.49 -1.77 16.57
CA PHE A 113 -15.39 -2.52 15.68
C PHE A 113 -15.02 -4.00 15.60
N THR A 114 -13.71 -4.30 15.50
CA THR A 114 -13.19 -5.67 15.45
C THR A 114 -13.32 -6.41 16.79
N GLU A 115 -13.19 -5.69 17.92
CA GLU A 115 -13.37 -6.25 19.27
C GLU A 115 -14.83 -6.57 19.62
N ALA A 116 -15.79 -5.93 18.94
CA ALA A 116 -17.22 -6.03 19.28
C ALA A 116 -17.79 -7.45 19.10
N LYS A 117 -17.34 -8.17 18.07
CA LYS A 117 -17.82 -9.51 17.72
C LYS A 117 -16.77 -10.24 16.89
N SER A 118 -16.50 -11.51 17.21
CA SER A 118 -15.46 -12.33 16.57
C SER A 118 -15.63 -12.58 15.06
N SER A 119 -16.81 -12.30 14.50
CA SER A 119 -17.10 -12.40 13.07
C SER A 119 -17.07 -11.04 12.35
N PHE A 120 -16.69 -9.96 13.04
CA PHE A 120 -16.61 -8.59 12.52
C PHE A 120 -15.13 -8.17 12.47
N ASN A 121 -14.67 -7.71 11.30
CA ASN A 121 -13.27 -7.38 11.04
C ASN A 121 -13.15 -6.02 10.37
N PHE A 122 -12.25 -5.17 10.88
CA PHE A 122 -11.75 -4.01 10.17
C PHE A 122 -10.36 -4.33 9.60
N ILE A 123 -10.26 -4.40 8.27
CA ILE A 123 -9.10 -4.92 7.55
C ILE A 123 -8.38 -3.78 6.84
N ASP A 124 -7.22 -3.37 7.37
CA ASP A 124 -6.34 -2.46 6.66
C ASP A 124 -5.71 -3.15 5.44
N ILE A 125 -5.94 -2.57 4.27
CA ILE A 125 -5.35 -3.02 3.00
C ILE A 125 -4.12 -2.21 2.59
N GLY A 126 -3.82 -1.11 3.29
CA GLY A 126 -2.71 -0.20 3.00
C GLY A 126 -2.71 0.40 1.58
N LEU A 127 -1.54 0.89 1.17
CA LEU A 127 -1.32 1.74 -0.02
C LEU A 127 -1.45 1.01 -1.39
N GLY A 128 -2.06 -0.16 -1.44
CA GLY A 128 -2.13 -1.02 -2.62
C GLY A 128 -3.23 -0.63 -3.61
N LYS A 129 -3.03 0.41 -4.44
CA LYS A 129 -3.96 0.84 -5.49
C LYS A 129 -4.51 -0.35 -6.31
N GLY A 130 -5.83 -0.49 -6.38
CA GLY A 130 -6.53 -1.58 -7.09
C GLY A 130 -6.64 -2.91 -6.32
N THR A 131 -5.99 -3.07 -5.17
CA THR A 131 -6.07 -4.31 -4.36
C THR A 131 -7.43 -4.45 -3.68
N LEU A 132 -8.03 -3.32 -3.25
CA LEU A 132 -9.33 -3.26 -2.56
C LEU A 132 -10.44 -3.93 -3.37
N VAL A 133 -10.67 -3.39 -4.58
CA VAL A 133 -11.72 -3.80 -5.51
C VAL A 133 -11.67 -5.30 -5.76
N ARG A 134 -10.47 -5.79 -6.11
CA ARG A 134 -10.23 -7.20 -6.41
C ARG A 134 -10.47 -8.08 -5.19
N LYS A 135 -10.00 -7.68 -3.99
CA LYS A 135 -10.23 -8.46 -2.76
C LYS A 135 -11.73 -8.53 -2.42
N ILE A 136 -12.46 -7.43 -2.54
CA ILE A 136 -13.93 -7.42 -2.32
C ILE A 136 -14.64 -8.34 -3.31
N GLN A 137 -14.33 -8.23 -4.61
CA GLN A 137 -14.95 -9.06 -5.65
C GLN A 137 -14.64 -10.56 -5.50
N GLU A 138 -13.37 -10.93 -5.26
CA GLU A 138 -12.97 -12.33 -5.09
C GLU A 138 -13.53 -12.93 -3.80
N THR A 139 -13.48 -12.21 -2.67
CA THR A 139 -14.04 -12.68 -1.39
C THR A 139 -15.55 -12.81 -1.47
N ALA A 140 -16.27 -11.84 -2.05
CA ALA A 140 -17.71 -11.95 -2.26
C ALA A 140 -18.08 -13.16 -3.15
N MET A 141 -17.35 -13.37 -4.25
CA MET A 141 -17.58 -14.53 -5.14
C MET A 141 -17.34 -15.87 -4.43
N TRP A 142 -16.35 -15.96 -3.53
CA TRP A 142 -16.12 -17.15 -2.72
C TRP A 142 -17.29 -17.45 -1.77
N HIS A 143 -17.78 -16.43 -1.05
CA HIS A 143 -18.92 -16.59 -0.14
C HIS A 143 -20.22 -16.93 -0.89
N LEU A 144 -20.44 -16.35 -2.06
CA LEU A 144 -21.53 -16.74 -2.97
C LEU A 144 -21.47 -18.22 -3.35
N GLY A 145 -20.28 -18.77 -3.60
CA GLY A 145 -20.08 -20.21 -3.84
C GLY A 145 -20.36 -21.13 -2.64
N CYS A 146 -20.54 -20.61 -1.43
CA CYS A 146 -20.72 -21.40 -0.21
C CYS A 146 -22.20 -21.73 0.06
N TYR A 147 -22.57 -23.01 0.06
CA TYR A 147 -23.95 -23.50 0.31
C TYR A 147 -24.63 -22.99 1.60
N ASN A 148 -23.83 -22.65 2.61
CA ASN A 148 -24.28 -22.19 3.92
C ASN A 148 -24.35 -20.65 4.00
N CYS A 149 -23.73 -19.94 3.06
CA CYS A 149 -23.97 -18.50 2.89
C CYS A 149 -25.37 -18.34 2.28
N ARG A 150 -26.22 -17.55 2.94
CA ARG A 150 -27.60 -17.29 2.48
C ARG A 150 -27.74 -15.99 1.73
N HIS A 151 -26.85 -15.04 2.00
CA HIS A 151 -26.95 -13.68 1.50
C HIS A 151 -25.59 -12.99 1.57
N VAL A 152 -25.23 -12.25 0.53
CA VAL A 152 -24.05 -11.37 0.52
C VAL A 152 -24.48 -9.91 0.39
N MET A 153 -24.14 -9.09 1.39
CA MET A 153 -24.42 -7.65 1.42
C MET A 153 -23.17 -6.87 1.08
N LEU A 154 -23.25 -5.98 0.09
CA LEU A 154 -22.09 -5.27 -0.46
C LEU A 154 -22.15 -3.77 -0.16
N GLY A 155 -21.18 -3.27 0.60
CA GLY A 155 -20.99 -1.85 0.86
C GLY A 155 -20.17 -1.16 -0.23
N VAL A 156 -20.69 -1.13 -1.47
CA VAL A 156 -19.91 -0.74 -2.68
C VAL A 156 -20.59 0.30 -3.57
N GLY A 157 -21.75 0.83 -3.17
CA GLY A 157 -22.61 1.66 -4.03
C GLY A 157 -22.00 2.97 -4.55
N HIS A 158 -20.93 3.46 -3.92
CA HIS A 158 -20.29 4.74 -4.25
C HIS A 158 -19.38 4.71 -5.50
N SER A 159 -19.06 3.53 -6.07
CA SER A 159 -18.07 3.40 -7.15
C SER A 159 -18.47 2.46 -8.29
N ALA A 160 -18.42 2.98 -9.52
CA ALA A 160 -18.82 2.28 -10.74
C ALA A 160 -17.94 1.05 -11.08
N GLN A 161 -16.73 0.97 -10.49
CA GLN A 161 -15.80 -0.14 -10.67
C GLN A 161 -16.35 -1.51 -10.22
N TYR A 162 -17.38 -1.51 -9.37
CA TYR A 162 -18.05 -2.72 -8.90
C TYR A 162 -19.17 -3.20 -9.84
N ALA A 163 -19.67 -2.36 -10.75
CA ALA A 163 -20.80 -2.71 -11.62
C ALA A 163 -20.53 -3.89 -12.58
N PRO A 164 -19.34 -4.06 -13.19
CA PRO A 164 -19.04 -5.24 -14.01
C PRO A 164 -19.05 -6.57 -13.23
N PHE A 165 -18.80 -6.51 -11.92
CA PHE A 165 -18.92 -7.68 -11.04
C PHE A 165 -20.38 -7.99 -10.71
N LEU A 166 -21.17 -6.97 -10.35
CA LEU A 166 -22.60 -7.14 -10.06
C LEU A 166 -23.37 -7.71 -11.26
N ARG A 167 -23.14 -7.16 -12.46
CA ARG A 167 -23.75 -7.69 -13.70
C ARG A 167 -23.43 -9.16 -13.90
N ARG A 168 -22.17 -9.57 -13.76
CA ARG A 168 -21.75 -10.97 -13.87
C ARG A 168 -22.45 -11.88 -12.87
N VAL A 169 -22.64 -11.44 -11.62
CA VAL A 169 -23.35 -12.23 -10.60
C VAL A 169 -24.84 -12.34 -10.94
N ASN A 170 -25.46 -11.24 -11.35
CA ASN A 170 -26.89 -11.22 -11.71
C ASN A 170 -27.16 -12.03 -13.01
N GLU A 171 -26.26 -11.96 -13.99
CA GLU A 171 -26.32 -12.73 -15.25
C GLU A 171 -26.12 -14.23 -15.05
N ALA A 172 -25.44 -14.67 -13.98
CA ALA A 172 -25.17 -16.09 -13.72
C ALA A 172 -26.44 -16.92 -13.46
N GLY A 173 -27.57 -16.28 -13.13
CA GLY A 173 -28.89 -16.91 -13.04
C GLY A 173 -29.09 -17.95 -11.94
N ASP A 174 -28.08 -18.22 -11.11
CA ASP A 174 -28.20 -19.10 -9.96
C ASP A 174 -28.98 -18.40 -8.84
N ALA A 175 -30.24 -18.78 -8.68
CA ALA A 175 -31.17 -18.20 -7.71
C ALA A 175 -30.73 -18.31 -6.23
N ARG A 176 -29.63 -19.02 -5.94
CA ARG A 176 -29.00 -19.06 -4.61
C ARG A 176 -28.06 -17.87 -4.35
N MET A 177 -27.61 -17.19 -5.40
CA MET A 177 -26.65 -16.09 -5.35
C MET A 177 -27.32 -14.77 -4.95
N CYS A 178 -27.80 -14.70 -3.71
CA CYS A 178 -28.50 -13.51 -3.23
C CYS A 178 -27.50 -12.38 -2.88
N VAL A 179 -27.53 -11.30 -3.68
CA VAL A 179 -26.68 -10.11 -3.51
C VAL A 179 -27.52 -8.85 -3.38
N SER A 180 -27.27 -8.08 -2.32
CA SER A 180 -27.83 -6.74 -2.11
C SER A 180 -26.75 -5.69 -1.85
N ILE A 181 -27.09 -4.42 -2.05
CA ILE A 181 -26.22 -3.27 -1.78
C ILE A 181 -26.63 -2.62 -0.45
N LEU A 182 -25.65 -2.25 0.37
CA LEU A 182 -25.86 -1.38 1.54
C LEU A 182 -25.75 0.09 1.11
N LEU A 183 -26.75 0.89 1.47
CA LEU A 183 -26.78 2.33 1.20
C LEU A 183 -26.09 3.10 2.33
N GLY A 184 -25.25 4.06 1.94
CA GLY A 184 -24.81 5.17 2.79
C GLY A 184 -24.96 6.45 1.98
N GLU A 185 -23.97 6.73 1.14
CA GLU A 185 -24.06 7.77 0.11
C GLU A 185 -24.99 7.36 -1.05
N PRO A 186 -25.52 8.33 -1.83
CA PRO A 186 -26.23 8.06 -3.08
C PRO A 186 -25.43 7.16 -4.03
N ILE A 187 -26.09 6.13 -4.53
CA ILE A 187 -25.48 5.09 -5.36
C ILE A 187 -25.17 5.67 -6.75
N VAL A 188 -24.04 5.27 -7.34
CA VAL A 188 -23.71 5.67 -8.72
C VAL A 188 -24.59 4.93 -9.74
N ARG A 189 -24.97 5.62 -10.81
CA ARG A 189 -25.93 5.13 -11.82
C ARG A 189 -25.56 3.76 -12.40
N GLU A 190 -24.27 3.45 -12.53
CA GLU A 190 -23.79 2.17 -13.04
C GLU A 190 -24.10 0.99 -12.12
N ILE A 191 -24.20 1.23 -10.80
CA ILE A 191 -24.58 0.26 -9.79
C ILE A 191 -26.10 0.17 -9.69
N GLU A 192 -26.82 1.31 -9.71
CA GLU A 192 -28.30 1.33 -9.78
C GLU A 192 -28.81 0.54 -11.00
N ALA A 193 -28.18 0.73 -12.16
CA ALA A 193 -28.49 0.01 -13.39
C ALA A 193 -28.20 -1.51 -13.35
N CYS A 194 -27.58 -2.03 -12.28
CA CYS A 194 -27.44 -3.48 -12.08
C CYS A 194 -28.73 -4.12 -11.51
N GLY A 195 -29.65 -3.33 -10.95
CA GLY A 195 -30.95 -3.82 -10.46
C GLY A 195 -30.93 -4.62 -9.17
N ASN A 196 -29.82 -4.62 -8.41
CA ASN A 196 -29.74 -5.29 -7.11
C ASN A 196 -30.61 -4.58 -6.06
N THR A 197 -31.17 -5.34 -5.12
CA THR A 197 -31.87 -4.80 -3.95
C THR A 197 -30.95 -3.89 -3.14
N VAL A 198 -31.43 -2.70 -2.79
CA VAL A 198 -30.71 -1.71 -1.98
C VAL A 198 -31.35 -1.63 -0.60
N TYR A 199 -30.53 -1.71 0.44
CA TYR A 199 -30.97 -1.55 1.83
C TYR A 199 -30.37 -0.29 2.45
N ALA A 200 -31.23 0.66 2.81
CA ALA A 200 -30.92 1.67 3.81
C ALA A 200 -31.03 1.04 5.20
N LEU A 201 -29.98 1.13 6.01
CA LEU A 201 -30.01 0.62 7.38
C LEU A 201 -30.55 1.69 8.33
N ASP A 202 -31.47 1.31 9.21
CA ASP A 202 -31.97 2.21 10.26
C ASP A 202 -30.85 2.63 11.23
N GLY A 203 -31.02 3.79 11.86
CA GLY A 203 -30.15 4.28 12.95
C GLY A 203 -28.99 5.16 12.50
N ASP A 204 -28.96 5.54 11.22
CA ASP A 204 -27.94 6.42 10.62
C ASP A 204 -26.52 5.88 10.88
N ILE A 205 -26.31 4.61 10.55
CA ILE A 205 -25.05 3.86 10.77
C ILE A 205 -23.94 4.39 9.86
N PHE A 206 -24.30 4.81 8.65
CA PHE A 206 -23.39 5.32 7.63
C PHE A 206 -23.69 6.79 7.31
N ARG A 207 -22.66 7.52 6.88
CA ARG A 207 -22.81 8.86 6.32
C ARG A 207 -23.60 8.80 5.02
N THR A 208 -24.45 9.80 4.82
CA THR A 208 -25.16 10.06 3.56
C THR A 208 -24.41 11.04 2.64
N THR A 209 -23.28 11.59 3.11
CA THR A 209 -22.51 12.64 2.43
C THR A 209 -21.02 12.32 2.38
N LYS A 210 -20.42 12.62 1.21
CA LYS A 210 -18.99 12.52 0.93
C LYS A 210 -18.15 13.38 1.87
N LEU A 211 -16.92 12.93 2.10
CA LEU A 211 -15.87 13.77 2.69
C LEU A 211 -15.50 14.88 1.70
N VAL A 212 -15.35 16.11 2.21
CA VAL A 212 -14.95 17.29 1.44
C VAL A 212 -13.71 17.87 2.09
N ASP A 213 -12.60 17.96 1.35
CA ASP A 213 -11.37 18.53 1.89
C ASP A 213 -11.53 20.04 2.15
N LYS A 214 -11.63 20.43 3.42
CA LYS A 214 -11.81 21.82 3.85
C LYS A 214 -10.49 22.60 3.89
N THR A 215 -9.35 21.91 3.92
CA THR A 215 -8.02 22.55 3.89
C THR A 215 -7.76 23.31 2.59
N LEU A 216 -8.48 22.95 1.52
CA LEU A 216 -8.42 23.62 0.21
C LEU A 216 -9.36 24.83 0.10
N ILE A 217 -10.27 25.04 1.06
CA ILE A 217 -11.28 26.11 1.03
C ILE A 217 -10.75 27.39 1.71
N GLU A 218 -9.76 27.28 2.60
CA GLU A 218 -9.09 28.42 3.24
C GLU A 218 -8.04 29.09 2.35
N LYS A 219 -8.52 29.71 1.26
CA LYS A 219 -7.88 30.91 0.72
C LYS A 219 -8.85 32.08 0.82
N PRO A 220 -8.76 32.90 1.88
CA PRO A 220 -9.39 34.21 1.89
C PRO A 220 -8.83 35.01 0.71
N SER A 221 -9.65 35.26 -0.29
CA SER A 221 -9.29 36.19 -1.37
C SER A 221 -9.28 37.59 -0.78
N VAL A 222 -8.09 38.06 -0.39
CA VAL A 222 -7.91 39.41 0.16
C VAL A 222 -8.22 40.41 -0.95
N GLN A 223 -9.45 40.94 -0.93
CA GLN A 223 -9.85 42.01 -1.81
C GLN A 223 -8.99 43.24 -1.50
N HIS A 224 -8.23 43.69 -2.49
CA HIS A 224 -7.52 44.97 -2.42
C HIS A 224 -8.55 46.11 -2.39
N THR A 225 -8.78 46.68 -1.21
CA THR A 225 -9.39 48.02 -1.07
C THR A 225 -8.28 49.05 -0.92
N GLU A 226 -8.25 50.03 -1.83
CA GLU A 226 -7.33 51.17 -1.77
C GLU A 226 -7.56 52.01 -0.50
N ALA A 227 -6.47 52.36 0.20
CA ALA A 227 -6.50 53.34 1.28
C ALA A 227 -5.18 54.13 1.35
N THR A 228 -5.21 55.30 0.74
CA THR A 228 -4.67 56.60 1.19
C THR A 228 -3.41 56.65 2.07
N LYS A 229 -2.38 57.28 1.51
CA LYS A 229 -1.13 57.79 2.13
C LYS A 229 -1.39 58.69 3.36
N PRO A 230 -0.48 58.71 4.35
CA PRO A 230 0.03 60.01 4.84
C PRO A 230 1.56 60.10 4.97
N GLN A 231 2.06 61.33 5.14
CA GLN A 231 3.48 61.72 5.14
C GLN A 231 3.96 62.18 6.53
N SER A 232 5.19 61.78 6.92
CA SER A 232 6.22 62.63 7.60
C SER A 232 5.88 63.13 9.04
N SER A 233 6.77 63.36 10.03
CA SER A 233 8.23 63.55 10.16
C SER A 233 8.70 63.13 11.61
N PRO A 234 9.96 63.32 12.08
CA PRO A 234 10.57 62.47 13.12
C PRO A 234 10.82 63.13 14.51
N VAL A 235 11.13 62.32 15.54
CA VAL A 235 11.77 62.76 16.81
C VAL A 235 12.87 61.77 17.29
N ALA A 236 13.82 62.29 18.07
CA ALA A 236 15.20 61.86 18.32
C ALA A 236 15.48 60.60 19.19
N ARG A 237 16.78 60.24 19.19
CA ARG A 237 17.48 59.25 20.05
C ARG A 237 17.42 59.54 21.56
N ALA A 238 17.60 58.47 22.34
CA ALA A 238 18.47 58.47 23.54
C ALA A 238 19.23 57.14 23.65
N ALA A 239 20.42 57.13 24.27
CA ALA A 239 21.26 55.93 24.43
C ALA A 239 22.16 56.03 25.68
N THR A 240 22.41 54.88 26.33
CA THR A 240 23.38 54.67 27.42
C THR A 240 23.88 53.21 27.30
N GLN A 241 25.12 52.92 26.89
CA GLN A 241 26.45 53.12 27.52
C GLN A 241 26.87 52.04 28.54
N ALA A 242 27.88 51.23 28.14
CA ALA A 242 28.98 50.65 28.93
C ALA A 242 29.91 49.93 27.91
N VAL A 243 31.05 50.49 27.44
CA VAL A 243 32.39 50.66 28.07
C VAL A 243 33.25 49.38 28.04
N LEU A 244 34.56 49.54 27.83
CA LEU A 244 35.48 48.58 27.16
C LEU A 244 36.61 48.04 28.07
N THR A 245 36.87 46.71 28.03
CA THR A 245 38.19 46.00 28.03
C THR A 245 39.27 46.31 29.12
N PRO A 246 40.49 45.68 29.15
CA PRO A 246 40.99 44.38 28.66
C PRO A 246 41.74 43.52 29.74
N ALA A 247 42.25 42.32 29.35
CA ALA A 247 43.60 41.76 29.65
C ALA A 247 43.70 40.26 30.11
N THR A 248 44.45 39.48 29.31
CA THR A 248 45.52 38.47 29.59
C THR A 248 45.76 37.98 31.05
N SER A 249 46.13 36.72 31.39
CA SER A 249 46.89 35.66 30.68
C SER A 249 46.79 34.23 31.32
N THR A 250 47.19 33.19 30.54
CA THR A 250 47.88 31.92 30.94
C THR A 250 47.37 30.96 32.04
N SER A 251 47.02 29.73 31.62
CA SER A 251 47.56 28.42 32.10
C SER A 251 46.81 27.27 31.38
N SER A 252 47.37 26.51 30.43
CA SER A 252 48.38 25.42 30.53
C SER A 252 47.90 24.10 31.17
N MET A 253 47.56 23.10 30.36
CA MET A 253 48.10 21.71 30.38
C MET A 253 47.26 20.75 29.50
N SER A 254 47.92 19.69 29.01
CA SER A 254 47.41 18.78 27.96
C SER A 254 47.22 17.32 28.52
N PRO A 255 47.34 16.19 27.76
CA PRO A 255 46.19 15.33 27.48
C PRO A 255 46.22 13.90 28.13
N PRO A 256 46.16 12.74 27.42
CA PRO A 256 44.94 11.91 27.34
C PRO A 256 45.10 10.39 27.69
N GLN A 257 43.98 9.64 27.59
CA GLN A 257 43.87 8.20 27.23
C GLN A 257 44.58 7.11 28.08
N THR A 258 43.80 6.16 28.65
CA THR A 258 44.16 4.74 28.92
C THR A 258 42.85 3.92 28.95
N SER A 259 42.78 2.58 28.85
CA SER A 259 43.74 1.47 28.64
C SER A 259 42.96 0.30 27.98
N TRP A 260 43.40 -0.96 27.74
CA TRP A 260 44.57 -1.82 28.01
C TRP A 260 44.62 -2.82 26.81
N ALA A 261 45.69 -3.50 26.38
CA ALA A 261 47.12 -3.57 26.74
C ALA A 261 47.94 -3.79 25.42
N LYS A 262 49.02 -4.56 25.24
CA LYS A 262 49.83 -5.49 26.06
C LYS A 262 51.24 -5.63 25.43
N ILE A 263 52.26 -5.83 26.29
CA ILE A 263 53.51 -6.67 26.14
C ILE A 263 54.01 -6.98 24.69
N THR A 264 55.23 -6.70 24.22
CA THR A 264 56.49 -6.15 24.81
C THR A 264 57.52 -5.67 23.73
N LYS A 265 58.33 -4.65 24.07
CA LYS A 265 59.78 -4.39 23.77
C LYS A 265 60.38 -4.78 22.39
N SER A 266 60.84 -3.82 21.55
CA SER A 266 62.25 -3.33 21.41
C SER A 266 63.15 -4.16 20.45
N ALA A 267 64.06 -3.64 19.58
CA ALA A 267 64.42 -2.27 19.16
C ALA A 267 65.31 -2.23 17.87
N SER A 268 65.29 -1.10 17.14
CA SER A 268 66.39 -0.45 16.36
C SER A 268 66.98 -1.02 15.03
N PRO A 269 67.59 -0.17 14.16
CA PRO A 269 67.73 -0.37 12.69
C PRO A 269 69.19 -0.50 12.18
N PRO A 270 69.46 -0.69 10.85
CA PRO A 270 69.80 0.43 9.93
C PRO A 270 69.38 0.22 8.42
N PRO A 271 69.70 1.13 7.45
CA PRO A 271 68.98 1.21 6.15
C PRO A 271 69.79 0.96 4.84
N LYS A 272 69.02 0.93 3.73
CA LYS A 272 69.38 1.06 2.28
C LYS A 272 70.07 -0.11 1.55
N LEU A 273 69.47 -0.53 0.42
CA LEU A 273 70.14 -0.74 -0.89
C LEU A 273 69.08 -0.88 -2.03
N THR A 274 69.53 -0.97 -3.30
CA THR A 274 68.80 -0.39 -4.46
C THR A 274 68.77 -1.30 -5.70
N MET A 275 67.79 -1.10 -6.61
CA MET A 275 67.78 -1.48 -8.06
C MET A 275 67.56 -2.97 -8.44
N PRO A 276 67.27 -3.35 -9.72
CA PRO A 276 66.51 -2.66 -10.79
C PRO A 276 65.58 -3.51 -11.74
N LEU A 277 64.61 -2.83 -12.39
CA LEU A 277 64.03 -3.10 -13.75
C LEU A 277 63.23 -4.43 -13.99
N PRO A 278 62.45 -4.61 -15.10
CA PRO A 278 62.42 -3.85 -16.38
C PRO A 278 61.06 -3.25 -16.82
N PRO A 279 61.04 -2.38 -17.87
CA PRO A 279 59.85 -1.68 -18.34
C PRO A 279 59.13 -2.33 -19.53
N LYS A 280 57.83 -2.03 -19.70
CA LYS A 280 56.97 -2.08 -20.92
C LYS A 280 55.53 -1.76 -20.47
N GLN A 281 54.67 -1.04 -21.21
CA GLN A 281 54.82 -0.29 -22.45
C GLN A 281 53.60 0.66 -22.57
N ASP A 282 53.79 1.89 -23.04
CA ASP A 282 52.67 2.82 -23.25
C ASP A 282 51.65 2.29 -24.28
N LYS A 283 50.37 2.39 -23.92
CA LYS A 283 49.25 2.42 -24.88
C LYS A 283 48.28 3.53 -24.50
N THR A 284 48.63 4.74 -24.92
CA THR A 284 47.74 5.89 -24.94
C THR A 284 46.42 5.55 -25.66
N LYS A 285 45.30 5.65 -24.92
CA LYS A 285 43.97 5.89 -25.49
C LYS A 285 43.30 7.03 -24.71
N PRO A 286 42.48 7.85 -25.38
CA PRO A 286 42.33 9.24 -24.98
C PRO A 286 41.54 9.41 -23.69
N ALA A 287 42.04 10.27 -22.82
CA ALA A 287 41.29 10.78 -21.69
C ALA A 287 40.07 11.56 -22.21
N SER A 288 38.88 10.96 -22.14
CA SER A 288 37.63 11.69 -22.22
C SER A 288 37.57 12.69 -21.07
N LYS A 289 37.91 13.96 -21.36
CA LYS A 289 37.74 15.09 -20.44
C LYS A 289 36.25 15.38 -20.27
N THR A 290 35.55 14.53 -19.55
CA THR A 290 34.21 14.85 -19.03
C THR A 290 34.42 15.63 -17.73
N PRO A 291 33.90 16.86 -17.58
CA PRO A 291 34.00 17.57 -16.31
C PRO A 291 33.28 16.76 -15.22
N PRO A 292 33.78 16.74 -13.97
CA PRO A 292 33.14 15.99 -12.89
C PRO A 292 31.73 16.56 -12.67
N GLN A 293 30.72 15.82 -13.13
CA GLN A 293 29.33 16.18 -12.90
C GLN A 293 29.09 16.19 -11.39
N PRO A 294 28.45 17.25 -10.83
CA PRO A 294 28.18 17.31 -9.41
C PRO A 294 27.38 16.08 -8.99
N ALA A 295 27.75 15.51 -7.85
CA ALA A 295 27.12 14.31 -7.32
C ALA A 295 25.67 14.61 -6.90
N TRP A 296 24.74 14.57 -7.85
CA TRP A 296 23.31 14.68 -7.57
C TRP A 296 22.92 13.56 -6.62
N SER A 297 22.73 13.93 -5.35
CA SER A 297 22.07 13.09 -4.35
C SER A 297 20.57 13.37 -4.43
N PRO A 298 19.74 12.40 -4.82
CA PRO A 298 18.30 12.57 -4.98
C PRO A 298 17.53 12.76 -3.66
N GLY A 299 18.16 12.47 -2.52
CA GLY A 299 17.57 12.59 -1.19
C GLY A 299 18.52 12.04 -0.11
N PRO A 300 18.06 11.89 1.15
CA PRO A 300 18.84 11.30 2.23
C PRO A 300 19.29 9.86 1.95
N ARG A 301 18.47 9.10 1.20
CA ARG A 301 18.74 7.72 0.77
C ARG A 301 19.83 7.63 -0.32
N GLY A 302 20.05 8.71 -1.06
CA GLY A 302 21.04 8.77 -2.14
C GLY A 302 20.68 7.94 -3.38
N ARG A 303 21.67 7.77 -4.27
CA ARG A 303 21.51 7.01 -5.52
C ARG A 303 21.54 5.50 -5.27
N ASP A 304 20.73 4.76 -6.03
CA ASP A 304 20.82 3.30 -6.05
C ASP A 304 22.19 2.85 -6.59
N PRO A 305 22.88 1.87 -5.94
CA PRO A 305 24.19 1.41 -6.38
C PRO A 305 24.13 0.84 -7.82
N PRO A 306 25.04 1.21 -8.73
CA PRO A 306 25.01 0.73 -10.11
C PRO A 306 25.21 -0.80 -10.18
N ILE A 307 24.37 -1.49 -10.95
CA ILE A 307 24.49 -2.93 -11.21
C ILE A 307 25.11 -3.12 -12.59
N THR A 308 26.29 -3.74 -12.65
CA THR A 308 26.92 -4.18 -13.90
C THR A 308 26.57 -5.64 -14.20
N VAL A 309 26.12 -5.88 -15.44
CA VAL A 309 25.64 -7.18 -15.91
C VAL A 309 26.16 -7.43 -17.33
N GLY A 310 26.56 -8.67 -17.63
CA GLY A 310 26.87 -9.09 -19.00
C GLY A 310 25.61 -9.12 -19.88
N ILE A 311 25.74 -8.68 -21.13
CA ILE A 311 24.65 -8.70 -22.13
C ILE A 311 23.99 -10.09 -22.26
N PRO A 312 24.72 -11.23 -22.28
CA PRO A 312 24.11 -12.56 -22.39
C PRO A 312 23.15 -12.89 -21.25
N ALA A 313 23.50 -12.53 -20.00
CA ALA A 313 22.65 -12.78 -18.83
C ALA A 313 21.41 -11.87 -18.81
N MET A 314 21.52 -10.63 -19.30
CA MET A 314 20.37 -9.74 -19.49
C MET A 314 19.37 -10.30 -20.51
N GLU A 315 19.86 -10.87 -21.61
CA GLU A 315 19.00 -11.40 -22.66
C GLU A 315 18.36 -12.74 -22.26
N ASP A 316 19.08 -13.60 -21.53
CA ASP A 316 18.52 -14.85 -21.00
C ASP A 316 17.34 -14.62 -20.03
N ILE A 317 17.40 -13.58 -19.19
CA ILE A 317 16.27 -13.26 -18.30
C ILE A 317 15.10 -12.61 -19.05
N LYS A 318 15.36 -11.77 -20.07
CA LYS A 318 14.29 -11.14 -20.87
C LYS A 318 13.51 -12.13 -21.73
N ARG A 319 14.17 -13.17 -22.25
CA ARG A 319 13.58 -14.21 -23.11
C ARG A 319 12.55 -15.10 -22.39
N ARG A 320 12.45 -15.01 -21.06
CA ARG A 320 11.52 -15.82 -20.26
C ARG A 320 10.11 -15.26 -20.35
N GLU A 321 9.20 -16.11 -20.81
CA GLU A 321 7.79 -15.76 -20.99
C GLU A 321 6.92 -16.42 -19.93
N ASP A 322 5.73 -15.85 -19.73
CA ASP A 322 4.65 -16.29 -18.85
C ASP A 322 5.07 -16.99 -17.55
N THR A 323 4.93 -18.31 -17.45
CA THR A 323 5.18 -19.10 -16.23
C THR A 323 6.66 -19.35 -15.94
N ASP A 324 7.56 -19.13 -16.90
CA ASP A 324 9.01 -19.24 -16.69
C ASP A 324 9.65 -17.91 -16.20
N LYS A 325 8.89 -16.81 -16.18
CA LYS A 325 9.35 -15.54 -15.61
C LYS A 325 9.73 -15.74 -14.14
N LEU A 326 10.96 -15.37 -13.80
CA LEU A 326 11.51 -15.56 -12.46
C LEU A 326 10.87 -14.62 -11.43
N CYS A 327 10.54 -15.16 -10.26
CA CYS A 327 9.94 -14.36 -9.18
C CYS A 327 10.95 -13.39 -8.55
N ASN A 328 10.84 -12.09 -8.84
CA ASN A 328 11.74 -11.06 -8.31
C ASN A 328 11.87 -11.10 -6.78
N ASN A 329 10.76 -11.20 -6.03
CA ASN A 329 10.84 -11.26 -4.57
C ASN A 329 11.59 -12.51 -4.10
N HIS A 330 11.29 -13.67 -4.70
CA HIS A 330 11.90 -14.95 -4.32
C HIS A 330 13.43 -14.94 -4.43
N PHE A 331 13.93 -14.42 -5.55
CA PHE A 331 15.34 -14.49 -5.90
C PHE A 331 16.17 -13.30 -5.42
N LEU A 332 15.54 -12.17 -5.06
CA LEU A 332 16.25 -10.93 -4.69
C LEU A 332 16.05 -10.47 -3.24
N ARG A 333 14.98 -10.89 -2.53
CA ARG A 333 14.71 -10.51 -1.13
C ARG A 333 14.63 -11.69 -0.16
N GLY A 334 14.18 -12.85 -0.61
CA GLY A 334 13.98 -14.02 0.25
C GLY A 334 12.76 -14.84 -0.17
N PRO A 335 12.24 -15.79 0.64
CA PRO A 335 11.09 -16.60 0.27
C PRO A 335 9.89 -15.74 -0.15
N CYS A 336 9.24 -16.10 -1.26
CA CYS A 336 8.08 -15.34 -1.75
C CYS A 336 6.91 -15.50 -0.77
N THR A 337 6.29 -14.39 -0.35
CA THR A 337 5.13 -14.40 0.56
C THR A 337 3.85 -15.00 -0.06
N ARG A 338 3.90 -15.40 -1.34
CA ARG A 338 2.78 -15.92 -2.12
C ARG A 338 3.09 -17.27 -2.79
N ILE A 339 3.91 -18.14 -2.18
CA ILE A 339 4.33 -19.43 -2.79
C ILE A 339 3.16 -20.27 -3.33
N GLY A 340 1.96 -20.24 -2.70
CA GLY A 340 0.77 -20.94 -3.19
C GLY A 340 -0.08 -20.24 -4.27
N ALA A 341 0.20 -18.97 -4.60
CA ALA A 341 -0.62 -18.15 -5.51
C ALA A 341 0.20 -17.29 -6.50
N CYS A 342 1.53 -17.40 -6.47
CA CYS A 342 2.43 -16.62 -7.32
C CYS A 342 2.74 -17.40 -8.60
N THR A 343 2.32 -16.84 -9.73
CA THR A 343 2.43 -17.43 -11.09
C THR A 343 3.85 -17.45 -11.67
N PHE A 344 4.82 -16.86 -10.95
CA PHE A 344 6.22 -16.78 -11.36
C PHE A 344 7.01 -18.01 -10.90
N ASN A 345 8.06 -18.36 -11.66
CA ASN A 345 8.93 -19.48 -11.36
C ASN A 345 9.69 -19.25 -10.02
N HIS A 346 9.66 -20.26 -9.15
CA HIS A 346 10.41 -20.31 -7.87
C HIS A 346 11.43 -21.48 -7.81
N THR A 347 11.39 -22.42 -8.75
CA THR A 347 12.19 -23.65 -8.72
C THR A 347 13.49 -23.54 -9.51
N PHE A 348 13.58 -22.56 -10.41
CA PHE A 348 14.78 -22.26 -11.17
C PHE A 348 15.97 -21.90 -10.26
N LYS A 349 17.19 -22.30 -10.67
CA LYS A 349 18.43 -22.02 -9.93
C LYS A 349 19.28 -21.01 -10.72
N PRO A 350 19.03 -19.69 -10.57
CA PRO A 350 19.77 -18.67 -11.32
C PRO A 350 21.23 -18.57 -10.89
N SER A 351 22.11 -18.36 -11.87
CA SER A 351 23.51 -18.01 -11.65
C SER A 351 23.65 -16.63 -11.00
N LYS A 352 24.83 -16.33 -10.44
CA LYS A 352 25.13 -15.00 -9.88
C LYS A 352 25.00 -13.87 -10.91
N GLU A 353 25.16 -14.15 -12.21
CA GLU A 353 24.96 -13.16 -13.27
C GLU A 353 23.49 -13.00 -13.65
N GLN A 354 22.73 -14.10 -13.70
CA GLN A 354 21.27 -14.09 -13.88
C GLN A 354 20.56 -13.34 -12.73
N LEU A 355 21.03 -13.50 -11.49
CA LEU A 355 20.53 -12.71 -10.34
C LEU A 355 20.80 -11.21 -10.50
N LYS A 356 21.99 -10.82 -10.96
CA LYS A 356 22.29 -9.40 -11.25
C LYS A 356 21.45 -8.87 -12.41
N ALA A 357 21.21 -9.68 -13.45
CA ALA A 357 20.32 -9.34 -14.55
C ALA A 357 18.88 -9.09 -14.07
N LEU A 358 18.36 -10.00 -13.24
CA LEU A 358 17.04 -9.89 -12.63
C LEU A 358 16.93 -8.62 -11.76
N ALA A 359 17.95 -8.32 -10.95
CA ALA A 359 18.01 -7.09 -10.15
C ALA A 359 18.07 -5.81 -11.00
N MET A 360 18.83 -5.81 -12.11
CA MET A 360 18.90 -4.68 -13.04
C MET A 360 17.58 -4.46 -13.79
N LEU A 361 16.82 -5.53 -14.08
CA LEU A 361 15.48 -5.44 -14.67
C LEU A 361 14.44 -4.98 -13.63
N ALA A 362 14.50 -5.51 -12.40
CA ALA A 362 13.62 -5.09 -11.30
C ALA A 362 13.73 -3.59 -11.04
N ARG A 363 14.97 -3.05 -10.98
CA ARG A 363 15.26 -1.62 -10.79
C ARG A 363 14.88 -0.68 -11.93
N GLN A 364 14.38 -1.20 -13.06
CA GLN A 364 13.77 -0.35 -14.10
C GLN A 364 12.29 -0.07 -13.84
N ASN A 365 11.70 -0.71 -12.83
CA ASN A 365 10.39 -0.32 -12.29
C ASN A 365 10.64 0.69 -11.16
N PRO A 366 9.96 1.85 -11.16
CA PRO A 366 10.06 2.81 -10.06
C PRO A 366 9.49 2.22 -8.76
N CYS A 367 10.15 2.48 -7.65
CA CYS A 367 9.59 2.25 -6.32
C CYS A 367 8.46 3.26 -6.06
N ILE A 368 7.36 2.80 -5.47
CA ILE A 368 6.18 3.63 -5.15
C ILE A 368 6.57 4.78 -4.20
N ASN A 369 7.44 4.50 -3.23
CA ASN A 369 7.87 5.47 -2.22
C ASN A 369 9.08 6.32 -2.68
N GLY A 370 9.62 6.09 -3.89
CA GLY A 370 10.72 6.91 -4.44
C GLY A 370 11.90 7.05 -3.47
N GLN A 371 12.29 8.29 -3.18
CA GLN A 371 13.38 8.59 -2.24
C GLN A 371 13.01 8.41 -0.77
N ASP A 372 11.72 8.40 -0.44
CA ASP A 372 11.17 8.22 0.91
C ASP A 372 11.02 6.73 1.29
N CYS A 373 11.64 5.84 0.51
CA CYS A 373 11.62 4.39 0.72
C CYS A 373 12.56 3.99 1.88
N ASP A 374 11.97 3.68 3.03
CA ASP A 374 12.57 3.15 4.25
C ASP A 374 13.12 1.72 4.11
N VAL A 375 12.68 0.98 3.08
CA VAL A 375 13.08 -0.40 2.83
C VAL A 375 14.53 -0.48 2.30
N ASN A 376 15.44 -0.90 3.18
CA ASN A 376 16.87 -1.08 2.89
C ASN A 376 17.14 -2.10 1.76
N ASP A 377 16.41 -3.20 1.72
CA ASP A 377 16.54 -4.29 0.73
C ASP A 377 15.61 -4.12 -0.50
N CYS A 378 15.16 -2.90 -0.78
CA CYS A 378 14.25 -2.66 -1.89
C CYS A 378 14.88 -2.97 -3.26
N ILE A 379 14.15 -3.78 -4.04
CA ILE A 379 14.54 -4.28 -5.37
C ILE A 379 14.14 -3.37 -6.53
N TYR A 380 13.29 -2.39 -6.28
CA TYR A 380 12.84 -1.41 -7.27
C TYR A 380 13.79 -0.22 -7.35
N GLY A 381 13.70 0.55 -8.43
CA GLY A 381 14.53 1.73 -8.61
C GLY A 381 13.93 2.93 -7.89
N HIS A 382 14.72 3.61 -7.07
CA HIS A 382 14.36 4.90 -6.45
C HIS A 382 14.83 6.08 -7.31
N ASN A 383 15.64 5.78 -8.34
CA ASN A 383 16.15 6.69 -9.36
C ASN A 383 16.17 5.99 -10.72
N CYS A 384 16.08 6.76 -11.81
CA CYS A 384 16.19 6.21 -13.15
C CYS A 384 17.62 5.73 -13.46
N PRO A 385 17.84 4.43 -13.75
CA PRO A 385 19.18 3.90 -14.03
C PRO A 385 19.66 4.20 -15.47
N ASN A 386 18.83 4.83 -16.31
CA ASN A 386 19.06 5.00 -17.76
C ASN A 386 19.46 6.44 -18.14
N VAL A 387 20.03 7.21 -17.20
CA VAL A 387 20.51 8.58 -17.47
C VAL A 387 22.00 8.57 -17.78
N THR A 388 22.34 8.87 -19.03
CA THR A 388 23.72 8.93 -19.53
C THR A 388 23.97 10.35 -20.06
N ASN A 389 25.05 11.00 -19.62
CA ASN A 389 25.43 12.35 -20.06
C ASN A 389 24.31 13.40 -19.98
N GLY A 390 23.45 13.32 -18.95
CA GLY A 390 22.32 14.23 -18.77
C GLY A 390 21.15 13.97 -19.73
N VAL A 391 21.07 12.79 -20.36
CA VAL A 391 19.95 12.40 -21.23
C VAL A 391 19.36 11.08 -20.74
N CYS A 392 18.04 11.02 -20.59
CA CYS A 392 17.33 9.77 -20.32
C CYS A 392 17.14 8.99 -21.64
N THR A 393 17.81 7.84 -21.75
CA THR A 393 17.84 7.03 -22.99
C THR A 393 16.58 6.18 -23.22
N ARG A 394 15.63 6.19 -22.29
CA ARG A 394 14.35 5.45 -22.37
C ARG A 394 13.25 6.31 -23.03
N SER A 395 12.83 5.91 -24.23
CA SER A 395 11.70 6.50 -24.97
C SER A 395 10.38 6.52 -24.19
N HIS A 396 10.12 5.48 -23.40
CA HIS A 396 9.02 5.42 -22.42
C HIS A 396 9.59 5.15 -21.03
N CYS A 397 10.28 6.15 -20.47
CA CYS A 397 10.67 6.12 -19.07
C CYS A 397 9.44 6.13 -18.17
N ARG A 398 9.46 5.32 -17.10
CA ARG A 398 8.38 5.21 -16.09
C ARG A 398 8.67 5.96 -14.79
N PHE A 399 9.85 6.58 -14.68
CA PHE A 399 10.23 7.38 -13.53
C PHE A 399 9.70 8.81 -13.71
N LYS A 400 9.35 9.45 -12.59
CA LYS A 400 9.02 10.88 -12.52
C LYS A 400 10.24 11.74 -12.82
N VAL A 401 10.03 13.02 -13.13
CA VAL A 401 11.12 13.98 -13.36
C VAL A 401 12.10 14.02 -12.17
N ASP A 402 11.59 14.01 -10.93
CA ASP A 402 12.39 14.04 -9.69
C ASP A 402 13.28 12.81 -9.50
N GLY A 403 12.97 11.69 -10.17
CA GLY A 403 13.80 10.49 -10.21
C GLY A 403 14.98 10.58 -11.18
N HIS A 404 15.30 11.77 -11.70
CA HIS A 404 16.39 12.03 -12.64
C HIS A 404 17.26 13.23 -12.18
N PRO A 405 18.54 13.28 -12.56
CA PRO A 405 19.39 14.44 -12.30
C PRO A 405 18.79 15.76 -12.81
N PRO A 406 19.04 16.90 -12.13
CA PRO A 406 18.68 18.22 -12.62
C PRO A 406 19.16 18.45 -14.06
N ASN A 407 18.35 19.14 -14.86
CA ASN A 407 18.61 19.41 -16.28
C ASN A 407 18.69 18.15 -17.18
N THR A 408 18.17 16.99 -16.74
CA THR A 408 18.06 15.82 -17.62
C THR A 408 17.16 16.11 -18.82
N LYS A 409 17.66 15.86 -20.03
CA LYS A 409 16.87 15.90 -21.26
C LYS A 409 16.12 14.58 -21.44
N PHE A 410 14.83 14.66 -21.76
CA PHE A 410 13.97 13.51 -21.94
C PHE A 410 13.69 13.26 -23.42
N THR A 411 13.78 11.98 -23.83
CA THR A 411 13.30 11.52 -25.14
C THR A 411 11.79 11.25 -25.13
N ASN A 412 11.18 11.14 -23.94
CA ASN A 412 9.74 11.01 -23.75
C ASN A 412 9.08 12.39 -23.58
N SER A 413 8.25 12.81 -24.54
CA SER A 413 7.48 14.06 -24.46
C SER A 413 6.46 14.09 -23.31
N LYS A 414 6.04 12.92 -22.80
CA LYS A 414 5.04 12.76 -21.74
C LYS A 414 5.63 12.53 -20.35
N ILE A 415 6.91 12.83 -20.12
CA ILE A 415 7.58 12.58 -18.83
C ILE A 415 6.89 13.26 -17.62
N HIS A 416 6.17 14.36 -17.85
CA HIS A 416 5.42 15.09 -16.82
C HIS A 416 4.07 14.44 -16.46
N GLU A 417 3.63 13.40 -17.18
CA GLU A 417 2.41 12.63 -16.90
C GLU A 417 2.67 11.40 -16.00
N ASN A 418 3.94 11.14 -15.63
CA ASN A 418 4.37 10.03 -14.76
C ASN A 418 4.29 10.35 -13.26
#